data_AF-A0A428G015-F1
#
_entry.id   AF-A0A428G015-F1
#
_cell.length_a   1.000
_cell.length_b   1.000
_cell.length_c   1.000
_cell.angle_alpha   90.00
_cell.angle_beta   90.00
_cell.angle_gamma   90.00
#
_symmetry.space_group_name_H-M   'P 1'
#
loop_
_entity.id
_entity.type
_entity.pdbx_description
1 polymer ?
#
loop_
_entity_poly.entity_id
_entity_poly.type
_entity_poly.pdbx_seq_one_letter_code
_entity_poly.pdbx_strand_id
1 'polypeptide(L)' 'MIFGFIVLFVVGVYISFDGVLIIAKNTDIRLGWSGEKDFFFSLSPWEWMWSIFLIIVGGIMIYFSSIELLPYIISSFELK' A
#
# COMPACT_ATOMS: atom_id res chain seq x y z
N MET A 1 -21.22 -10.36 -1.46
CA MET A 1 -20.79 -9.00 -1.08
C MET A 1 -19.44 -9.02 -0.37
N ILE A 2 -19.30 -9.70 0.78
CA ILE A 2 -18.02 -9.84 1.52
C ILE A 2 -16.84 -10.29 0.65
N PHE A 3 -17.02 -11.33 -0.16
CA PHE A 3 -15.94 -11.84 -1.03
C PHE A 3 -15.39 -10.76 -1.97
N GLY A 4 -16.24 -9.87 -2.48
CA GLY A 4 -15.81 -8.74 -3.32
C GLY A 4 -14.94 -7.73 -2.56
N PHE A 5 -15.30 -7.44 -1.30
CA PHE A 5 -14.49 -6.55 -0.45
C PHE A 5 -13.14 -7.18 -0.07
N ILE A 6 -13.09 -8.49 0.15
CA ILE A 6 -11.82 -9.22 0.36
C ILE A 6 -10.94 -9.11 -0.88
N VAL A 7 -11.49 -9.34 -2.07
CA VAL A 7 -10.74 -9.20 -3.33
C VAL A 7 -10.25 -7.76 -3.51
N LEU A 8 -11.09 -6.76 -3.28
CA LEU A 8 -10.71 -5.35 -3.35
C LEU A 8 -9.59 -4.99 -2.36
N PHE A 9 -9.64 -5.53 -1.15
CA PHE A 9 -8.60 -5.34 -0.15
C PHE A 9 -7.27 -5.92 -0.64
N VAL A 10 -7.25 -7.18 -1.08
CA VAL A 10 -6.04 -7.86 -1.56
C VAL A 10 -5.45 -7.14 -2.79
N VAL A 11 -6.29 -6.73 -3.74
CA VAL A 11 -5.85 -5.97 -4.91
C VAL A 11 -5.29 -4.60 -4.49
N GLY A 12 -5.95 -3.91 -3.56
CA GLY A 12 -5.47 -2.64 -3.02
C GLY A 12 -4.11 -2.76 -2.35
N VAL A 13 -3.90 -3.84 -1.56
CA VAL A 13 -2.59 -4.17 -0.96
C VAL A 13 -1.54 -4.37 -2.04
N TYR A 14 -1.83 -5.18 -3.06
CA TYR A 14 -0.89 -5.45 -4.14
C TYR A 14 -0.47 -4.17 -4.89
N ILE A 15 -1.45 -3.35 -5.27
CA ILE A 15 -1.22 -2.07 -5.97
C ILE A 15 -0.38 -1.11 -5.12
N SER A 16 -0.73 -0.96 -3.84
CA SER A 16 0.01 -0.06 -2.94
C SER A 16 1.45 -0.55 -2.73
N PHE A 17 1.64 -1.86 -2.57
CA PHE A 17 2.95 -2.48 -2.37
C PHE A 17 3.86 -2.31 -3.59
N ASP A 18 3.33 -2.43 -4.81
CA ASP A 18 4.08 -2.15 -6.05
C ASP A 18 4.57 -0.69 -6.09
N GLY A 19 3.73 0.27 -5.70
CA GLY A 19 4.13 1.68 -5.57
C GLY A 19 5.28 1.86 -4.58
N VAL A 20 5.21 1.22 -3.41
CA VAL A 20 6.29 1.24 -2.41
C VAL A 20 7.58 0.61 -2.96
N LEU A 21 7.48 -0.52 -3.67
CA LEU A 21 8.64 -1.20 -4.25
C LEU A 21 9.34 -0.37 -5.32
N ILE A 22 8.60 0.38 -6.13
CA ILE A 22 9.17 1.30 -7.12
C ILE A 22 10.03 2.36 -6.43
N ILE A 23 9.57 2.91 -5.30
CA ILE A 23 10.34 3.89 -4.52
C ILE A 23 11.55 3.22 -3.87
N ALA A 24 11.36 2.06 -3.23
CA ALA A 24 12.40 1.38 -2.46
C ALA A 24 13.54 0.83 -3.34
N LYS A 25 13.27 0.42 -4.58
CA LYS A 25 14.31 -0.07 -5.51
C LYS A 25 15.24 1.02 -6.03
N ASN A 26 14.76 2.26 -6.08
CA ASN A 26 15.40 3.34 -6.81
C ASN A 26 15.88 4.48 -5.91
N THR A 27 15.34 4.54 -4.70
CA THR A 27 15.93 5.33 -3.62
C THR A 27 16.85 4.37 -2.89
N ASP A 28 18.14 4.70 -2.70
CA ASP A 28 19.03 3.93 -1.81
C ASP A 28 18.59 4.18 -0.36
N ILE A 29 17.33 3.86 -0.03
CA ILE A 29 16.86 3.67 1.33
C ILE A 29 17.51 2.37 1.75
N ARG A 30 18.82 2.42 2.02
CA ARG A 30 19.43 1.46 2.91
C ARG A 30 18.55 1.52 4.16
N LEU A 31 17.80 0.45 4.43
CA LEU A 31 17.23 0.19 5.75
C LEU A 31 18.36 -0.09 6.76
N GLY A 32 19.50 0.57 6.61
CA GLY A 32 20.57 0.65 7.59
C GLY A 32 20.33 1.90 8.43
N TRP A 33 20.59 1.80 9.73
CA TRP A 33 20.48 2.89 10.69
C TRP A 33 21.36 4.13 10.40
N SER A 34 22.15 4.12 9.31
CA SER A 34 23.01 5.22 8.91
C SER A 34 22.25 6.15 7.96
N GLY A 35 21.85 7.32 8.47
CA GLY A 35 21.07 8.33 7.75
C GLY A 35 21.83 9.08 6.65
N GLU A 36 22.44 8.36 5.70
CA GLU A 36 22.77 8.94 4.40
C GLU A 36 21.48 9.03 3.59
N LYS A 37 20.78 10.16 3.74
CA LYS A 37 19.65 10.53 2.88
C LYS A 37 20.17 11.03 1.54
N ASP A 38 20.87 10.17 0.82
CA ASP A 38 21.22 10.46 -0.54
C ASP A 38 20.03 10.06 -1.41
N PHE A 39 19.13 11.03 -1.62
CA PHE A 39 18.09 10.95 -2.64
C PHE A 39 18.77 10.98 -4.01
N PHE A 40 19.44 9.89 -4.39
CA PHE A 40 19.79 9.67 -5.78
C PHE A 40 18.48 9.48 -6.53
N PHE A 41 18.07 10.52 -7.28
CA PHE A 41 16.96 10.44 -8.23
C PHE A 41 17.37 9.51 -9.38
N SER A 42 17.41 8.20 -9.12
CA SER A 42 17.45 7.20 -10.20
C SER A 42 16.07 7.01 -10.83
N LEU A 43 15.00 7.41 -10.14
CA LEU A 43 13.63 7.47 -10.66
C LEU A 43 13.46 8.70 -11.55
N SER A 44 12.94 8.45 -12.75
CA SER A 44 12.38 9.53 -13.56
C SER A 44 11.20 10.19 -12.83
N PRO A 45 10.94 11.49 -13.06
CA PRO A 45 9.78 12.18 -12.47
C PRO A 45 8.45 11.46 -12.73
N TRP A 46 8.36 10.74 -13.85
CA TRP A 46 7.19 9.96 -14.23
C TRP A 46 6.97 8.74 -13.33
N GLU A 47 8.02 7.98 -13.04
CA GLU A 47 7.93 6.82 -12.16
C GLU A 47 7.66 7.22 -10.71
N TRP A 48 8.17 8.38 -10.27
CA TRP A 48 7.81 8.99 -8.98
C TRP A 48 6.32 9.31 -8.90
N MET A 49 5.78 9.92 -9.94
CA MET A 49 4.34 10.23 -10.00
C MET A 49 3.50 8.95 -10.02
N TRP A 50 3.93 7.94 -10.78
CA TRP A 50 3.26 6.65 -10.88
C TRP A 50 3.26 5.90 -9.54
N SER A 51 4.39 5.86 -8.84
CA SER A 51 4.49 5.17 -7.55
C SER A 51 3.58 5.81 -6.49
N ILE A 52 3.57 7.14 -6.41
CA ILE A 52 2.69 7.88 -5.51
C ILE A 52 1.22 7.60 -5.85
N PHE A 53 0.87 7.62 -7.15
CA PHE A 53 -0.48 7.31 -7.60
C PHE A 53 -0.92 5.90 -7.18
N LEU A 54 -0.07 4.90 -7.38
CA LEU A 54 -0.37 3.52 -6.97
C LEU A 54 -0.57 3.40 -5.45
N ILE A 55 0.29 4.04 -4.65
CA ILE A 55 0.16 4.05 -3.18
C ILE A 55 -1.18 4.65 -2.75
N ILE A 56 -1.56 5.79 -3.34
CA ILE A 56 -2.81 6.47 -3.01
C ILE A 56 -4.02 5.63 -3.42
N VAL A 57 -4.06 5.15 -4.66
CA VAL A 57 -5.19 4.35 -5.17
C VAL A 57 -5.32 3.05 -4.37
N GLY A 58 -4.23 2.32 -4.16
CA GLY A 58 -4.22 1.11 -3.36
C GLY A 58 -4.66 1.38 -1.91
N GLY A 59 -4.16 2.46 -1.31
CA GLY A 59 -4.56 2.90 0.04
C GLY A 59 -6.06 3.21 0.16
N ILE A 60 -6.64 3.90 -0.82
CA ILE A 60 -8.09 4.19 -0.87
C ILE A 60 -8.90 2.88 -0.97
N MET A 61 -8.47 1.95 -1.82
CA MET A 61 -9.13 0.64 -1.96
C MET A 61 -9.09 -0.16 -0.66
N ILE A 62 -7.93 -0.18 0.01
CA ILE A 62 -7.76 -0.81 1.33
C ILE A 62 -8.68 -0.16 2.36
N TYR A 63 -8.74 1.17 2.41
CA TYR A 63 -9.54 1.90 3.40
C TYR A 63 -11.03 1.56 3.28
N PHE A 64 -11.60 1.68 2.09
CA PHE A 64 -13.03 1.40 1.87
C PHE A 64 -13.37 -0.07 2.10
N SER A 65 -12.53 -1.00 1.60
CA SER A 65 -12.75 -2.42 1.87
C SER A 65 -12.60 -2.78 3.35
N SER A 66 -11.71 -2.11 4.09
CA SER A 66 -11.54 -2.33 5.53
C SER A 66 -12.76 -1.88 6.32
N ILE A 67 -13.33 -0.71 6.01
CA ILE A 67 -14.57 -0.22 6.69
C ILE A 67 -15.70 -1.23 6.55
N GLU A 68 -15.83 -1.83 5.37
CA GLU A 68 -16.87 -2.83 5.11
C GLU A 68 -16.56 -4.18 5.77
N LEU A 69 -15.29 -4.58 5.88
CA LEU A 69 -14.89 -5.87 6.46
C LEU A 69 -14.80 -5.84 8.01
N LEU A 70 -14.47 -4.70 8.61
CA LEU A 70 -14.23 -4.55 10.04
C LEU A 70 -15.40 -5.05 10.92
N PRO A 71 -16.69 -4.74 10.62
CA PRO A 71 -17.82 -5.18 11.42
C PRO A 71 -17.97 -6.71 11.43
N TYR A 72 -17.66 -7.37 10.31
CA TYR A 72 -17.70 -8.84 10.23
C TYR A 72 -16.59 -9.49 11.06
N ILE A 73 -15.41 -8.87 11.09
CA ILE A 73 -14.29 -9.32 11.92
C ILE A 73 -14.66 -9.14 13.40
N ILE A 74 -15.12 -7.96 13.81
CA ILE A 74 -15.50 -7.67 15.20
C ILE A 74 -16.63 -8.60 15.68
N SER A 75 -17.69 -8.75 14.87
CA SER A 75 -18.81 -9.64 15.18
C SER A 75 -18.36 -11.10 15.34
N SER A 76 -17.36 -11.55 14.57
CA SER A 76 -16.80 -12.90 14.72
C SER A 76 -16.06 -13.12 16.05
N PHE A 77 -15.54 -12.05 16.67
CA PHE A 77 -14.90 -12.11 17.99
C PHE A 77 -15.90 -11.95 19.15
N GLU A 78 -17.00 -11.22 18.94
CA GLU A 78 -18.07 -11.06 19.94
C GLU A 78 -19.01 -12.27 20.05
N LEU A 79 -19.07 -13.14 19.03
CA LEU A 79 -19.81 -14.41 19.04
C LEU A 79 -19.17 -15.49 19.93
N LYS A 80 -18.67 -15.12 21.11
CA LYS A 80 -18.24 -16.03 22.16
C LYS A 80 -19.36 -16.28 23.17
#